data_AF-A0A9P5TNZ7-F1
#
_entry.id   AF-A0A9P5TNZ7-F1
#
_cell.length_a   1.000
_cell.length_b   1.000
_cell.length_c   1.000
_cell.angle_alpha   90.00
_cell.angle_beta   90.00
_cell.angle_gamma   90.00
#
_symmetry.space_group_name_H-M   'P 1'
#
loop_
_entity.id
_entity.type
_entity.pdbx_description
1 polymer ?
#
loop_
_entity_poly.entity_id
_entity_poly.type
_entity_poly.pdbx_seq_one_letter_code
_entity_poly.pdbx_strand_id
1 'polypeptide(L)'
;MLLQGHHPSQPQGPRISAWRLVALAILFQLRATEVSAHVAAWNKGMYCLNGTKPNVNDQNTGTAVKPLYGLRKEDWWFHHVDFCDQFPPAPGDFLELPANGEFTVELANNRAFTTLSYNGKNAGLWTDGKDHPHLGETIKGESPCITSPNIHTQNETMAAGTVFAISYVSELSQVTEENLVVFTALYHTPWHRIATYQVPNLPACPEPGGCICAWGWVANGCGEPNMYMLPYRCRVTRQPGDAAVAPGRPPVWCEDDQNKCVRGAKQMVFWNQLDGNNVVISGDDLSGRPKSPGYNRKMGFSNGAQTDIFLGRGTAQAKYVDAKMPPSSGHRSISLVSSVSSTSVLSPSVFLCYAACALSFVLYHL
;
A
#
# COMPACT_ATOMS: atom_id res chain seq x y z
N MET A 1 -40.54 -50.88 -82.94
CA MET A 1 -41.09 -49.68 -82.27
C MET A 1 -40.12 -49.34 -81.14
N LEU A 2 -39.07 -48.55 -81.38
CA LEU A 2 -39.06 -47.08 -81.41
C LEU A 2 -39.77 -46.48 -80.19
N LEU A 3 -38.98 -45.99 -79.22
CA LEU A 3 -38.89 -44.55 -78.94
C LEU A 3 -37.69 -44.28 -78.02
N GLN A 4 -36.76 -43.49 -78.53
CA GLN A 4 -35.63 -42.88 -77.82
C GLN A 4 -36.11 -41.68 -77.02
N GLY A 5 -35.57 -41.50 -75.81
CA GLY A 5 -35.68 -40.28 -75.02
C GLY A 5 -34.28 -39.75 -74.71
N HIS A 6 -33.88 -38.70 -75.43
CA HIS A 6 -32.71 -37.85 -75.15
C HIS A 6 -33.04 -36.84 -74.05
N HIS A 7 -32.13 -36.61 -73.11
CA HIS A 7 -32.03 -35.35 -72.37
C HIS A 7 -30.64 -35.17 -71.73
N PRO A 8 -30.23 -33.93 -71.37
CA PRO A 8 -29.01 -33.33 -71.88
C PRO A 8 -27.94 -33.11 -70.82
N SER A 9 -26.71 -32.97 -71.30
CA SER A 9 -25.51 -32.54 -70.58
C SER A 9 -25.64 -31.12 -70.00
N GLN A 10 -25.26 -30.96 -68.73
CA GLN A 10 -25.13 -29.70 -67.96
C GLN A 10 -23.95 -29.87 -66.95
N PRO A 11 -23.33 -28.78 -66.44
CA PRO A 11 -21.99 -28.37 -66.81
C PRO A 11 -20.92 -28.71 -65.75
N GLN A 12 -19.66 -28.71 -66.18
CA GLN A 12 -18.49 -28.83 -65.32
C GLN A 12 -18.40 -27.62 -64.36
N GLY A 13 -18.60 -27.87 -63.07
CA GLY A 13 -18.26 -26.92 -62.00
C GLY A 13 -16.74 -26.81 -61.80
N PRO A 14 -16.23 -25.66 -61.34
CA PRO A 14 -14.80 -25.45 -61.18
C PRO A 14 -14.24 -26.36 -60.08
N ARG A 15 -13.19 -27.11 -60.44
CA ARG A 15 -12.33 -27.83 -59.49
C ARG A 15 -11.55 -26.82 -58.65
N ILE A 16 -12.07 -26.50 -57.47
CA ILE A 16 -11.32 -25.75 -56.46
C ILE A 16 -10.42 -26.73 -55.73
N SER A 17 -9.13 -26.42 -55.77
CA SER A 17 -8.02 -27.23 -55.31
C SER A 17 -8.06 -27.55 -53.81
N ALA A 18 -7.72 -28.79 -53.46
CA ALA A 18 -7.60 -29.35 -52.12
C ALA A 18 -6.37 -28.83 -51.34
N TRP A 19 -6.09 -27.53 -51.40
CA TRP A 19 -4.93 -26.88 -50.76
C TRP A 19 -5.31 -25.69 -49.87
N ARG A 20 -6.54 -25.65 -49.34
CA ARG A 20 -6.98 -24.62 -48.37
C ARG A 20 -7.91 -25.14 -47.27
N LEU A 21 -7.65 -26.34 -46.73
CA LEU A 21 -8.36 -26.87 -45.55
C LEU A 21 -7.39 -27.44 -44.49
N VAL A 22 -6.23 -26.81 -44.32
CA VAL A 22 -5.28 -27.11 -43.21
C VAL A 22 -5.26 -25.98 -42.15
N ALA A 23 -6.15 -24.99 -42.22
CA ALA A 23 -6.16 -23.87 -41.28
C ALA A 23 -7.52 -23.67 -40.60
N LEU A 24 -8.10 -24.76 -40.07
CA LEU A 24 -9.32 -24.69 -39.24
C LEU A 24 -9.28 -25.74 -38.12
N ALA A 25 -8.10 -25.89 -37.50
CA ALA A 25 -7.94 -26.53 -36.21
C ALA A 25 -6.94 -25.70 -35.41
N ILE A 26 -7.28 -25.42 -34.16
CA ILE A 26 -6.51 -24.62 -33.18
C ILE A 26 -6.71 -23.10 -33.31
N LEU A 27 -7.94 -22.66 -33.05
CA LEU A 27 -8.18 -21.43 -32.29
C LEU A 27 -9.03 -21.85 -31.09
N PHE A 28 -8.42 -22.60 -30.18
CA PHE A 28 -8.88 -22.65 -28.80
C PHE A 28 -8.68 -21.21 -28.30
N GLN A 29 -9.75 -20.42 -28.37
CA GLN A 29 -9.80 -19.13 -27.70
C GLN A 29 -9.59 -19.41 -26.22
N LEU A 30 -8.36 -19.27 -25.73
CA LEU A 30 -8.12 -18.88 -24.35
C LEU A 30 -8.83 -17.54 -24.17
N ARG A 31 -10.12 -17.59 -23.83
CA ARG A 31 -10.78 -16.52 -23.11
C ARG A 31 -10.28 -16.60 -21.69
N ALA A 32 -9.02 -16.21 -21.48
CA ALA A 32 -8.64 -15.67 -20.19
C ALA A 32 -9.45 -14.38 -20.06
N THR A 33 -10.59 -14.46 -19.38
CA THR A 33 -11.17 -13.25 -18.80
C THR A 33 -10.12 -12.77 -17.81
N GLU A 34 -9.33 -11.77 -18.20
CA GLU A 34 -8.48 -11.04 -17.28
C GLU A 34 -9.41 -10.32 -16.29
N VAL A 35 -9.79 -11.06 -15.26
CA VAL A 35 -10.52 -10.55 -14.11
C VAL A 35 -9.48 -9.82 -13.29
N SER A 36 -9.27 -8.53 -13.59
CA SER A 36 -8.33 -7.69 -12.85
C SER A 36 -8.99 -7.21 -11.57
N ALA A 37 -8.61 -7.78 -10.42
CA ALA A 37 -9.04 -7.24 -9.14
C ALA A 37 -8.41 -5.89 -8.93
N HIS A 38 -9.07 -5.07 -8.14
CA HIS A 38 -8.64 -3.73 -7.86
C HIS A 38 -8.96 -3.51 -6.41
N VAL A 39 -7.98 -3.58 -5.51
CA VAL A 39 -8.22 -3.32 -4.09
C VAL A 39 -7.03 -2.56 -3.52
N ALA A 40 -7.33 -1.56 -2.70
CA ALA A 40 -6.37 -0.79 -1.92
C ALA A 40 -6.86 -0.70 -0.48
N ALA A 41 -5.94 -0.57 0.47
CA ALA A 41 -6.26 -0.23 1.85
C ALA A 41 -6.32 1.29 2.05
N TRP A 42 -7.49 1.87 1.90
CA TRP A 42 -7.68 3.31 1.99
C TRP A 42 -7.54 3.83 3.43
N ASN A 43 -6.69 4.84 3.60
CA ASN A 43 -6.45 5.55 4.85
C ASN A 43 -5.90 6.94 4.54
N LYS A 44 -6.09 7.93 5.43
CA LYS A 44 -5.58 9.29 5.22
C LYS A 44 -4.06 9.37 5.09
N GLY A 45 -3.32 8.51 5.78
CA GLY A 45 -1.86 8.46 5.70
C GLY A 45 -1.33 7.86 4.40
N MET A 46 -2.18 7.40 3.47
CA MET A 46 -1.72 6.79 2.22
C MET A 46 -1.23 7.82 1.21
N TYR A 47 -0.30 7.41 0.38
CA TYR A 47 0.07 8.13 -0.82
C TYR A 47 -1.02 8.00 -1.88
N CYS A 48 -1.09 8.98 -2.78
CA CYS A 48 -2.06 9.12 -3.85
C CYS A 48 -3.53 8.92 -3.44
N LEU A 49 -3.88 9.24 -2.19
CA LEU A 49 -5.26 9.21 -1.69
C LEU A 49 -6.25 9.91 -2.63
N ASN A 50 -5.82 11.04 -3.21
CA ASN A 50 -6.62 11.88 -4.10
C ASN A 50 -6.37 11.59 -5.59
N GLY A 51 -5.69 10.50 -5.92
CA GLY A 51 -5.13 10.24 -7.25
C GLY A 51 -3.79 10.93 -7.47
N THR A 52 -3.31 10.91 -8.72
CA THR A 52 -1.98 11.39 -9.11
C THR A 52 -2.03 12.61 -10.03
N LYS A 53 -3.08 13.43 -9.87
CA LYS A 53 -3.20 14.73 -10.53
C LYS A 53 -2.94 15.84 -9.51
N PRO A 54 -1.95 16.72 -9.73
CA PRO A 54 -1.67 17.82 -8.80
C PRO A 54 -2.89 18.71 -8.58
N ASN A 55 -3.12 19.13 -7.34
CA ASN A 55 -4.21 20.03 -6.94
C ASN A 55 -5.63 19.51 -7.24
N VAL A 56 -5.80 18.20 -7.44
CA VAL A 56 -7.11 17.57 -7.65
C VAL A 56 -7.42 16.67 -6.46
N ASN A 57 -8.61 16.84 -5.89
CA ASN A 57 -9.19 15.90 -4.94
C ASN A 57 -10.13 14.94 -5.67
N ASP A 58 -9.59 13.89 -6.28
CA ASP A 58 -10.41 12.91 -7.01
C ASP A 58 -11.07 11.93 -6.03
N GLN A 59 -12.35 12.17 -5.75
CA GLN A 59 -13.18 11.32 -4.88
C GLN A 59 -13.59 9.99 -5.54
N ASN A 60 -13.29 9.79 -6.82
CA ASN A 60 -13.58 8.57 -7.58
C ASN A 60 -12.32 7.95 -8.20
N THR A 61 -11.17 8.20 -7.57
CA THR A 61 -9.90 7.68 -8.08
C THR A 61 -9.80 6.17 -7.91
N GLY A 62 -9.34 5.52 -8.97
CA GLY A 62 -8.92 4.12 -9.01
C GLY A 62 -7.42 3.95 -9.24
N THR A 63 -6.59 4.95 -8.94
CA THR A 63 -5.14 4.85 -9.18
C THR A 63 -4.50 3.80 -8.27
N ALA A 64 -4.70 3.93 -6.95
CA ALA A 64 -4.09 3.05 -5.94
C ALA A 64 -4.50 1.57 -6.03
N VAL A 65 -5.55 1.25 -6.80
CA VAL A 65 -6.08 -0.12 -6.87
C VAL A 65 -5.55 -0.90 -8.07
N LYS A 66 -4.73 -0.29 -8.94
CA LYS A 66 -4.18 -0.98 -10.11
C LYS A 66 -3.25 -2.12 -9.68
N PRO A 67 -3.27 -3.28 -10.36
CA PRO A 67 -2.32 -4.34 -10.08
C PRO A 67 -0.90 -3.99 -10.57
N LEU A 68 0.09 -4.63 -9.95
CA LEU A 68 1.50 -4.60 -10.37
C LEU A 68 1.88 -5.99 -10.93
N TYR A 69 2.21 -6.04 -12.22
CA TYR A 69 2.57 -7.28 -12.90
C TYR A 69 3.47 -7.00 -14.10
N GLY A 70 4.55 -7.78 -14.23
CA GLY A 70 5.46 -7.65 -15.38
C GLY A 70 6.08 -6.25 -15.52
N LEU A 71 6.35 -5.58 -14.39
CA LEU A 71 6.97 -4.25 -14.35
C LEU A 71 8.44 -4.34 -13.92
N ARG A 72 9.24 -3.31 -14.23
CA ARG A 72 10.56 -3.15 -13.60
C ARG A 72 10.40 -2.62 -12.18
N LYS A 73 11.40 -2.83 -11.34
CA LYS A 73 11.43 -2.38 -9.93
C LYS A 73 11.27 -0.87 -9.83
N GLU A 74 11.91 -0.12 -10.70
CA GLU A 74 11.72 1.33 -10.79
C GLU A 74 10.27 1.75 -11.04
N ASP A 75 9.46 0.88 -11.66
CA ASP A 75 8.04 1.14 -11.97
C ASP A 75 7.10 0.60 -10.89
N TRP A 76 7.30 -0.63 -10.40
CA TRP A 76 6.37 -1.24 -9.44
C TRP A 76 6.61 -0.78 -8.00
N TRP A 77 7.85 -0.42 -7.65
CA TRP A 77 8.18 -0.01 -6.30
C TRP A 77 7.33 1.20 -5.91
N PHE A 78 6.45 1.01 -4.94
CA PHE A 78 5.54 2.05 -4.46
C PHE A 78 4.66 2.69 -5.55
N HIS A 79 4.29 1.93 -6.59
CA HIS A 79 3.41 2.41 -7.67
C HIS A 79 4.01 3.61 -8.46
N HIS A 80 5.32 3.63 -8.68
CA HIS A 80 5.93 4.68 -9.51
C HIS A 80 5.35 4.73 -10.94
N VAL A 81 4.94 3.59 -11.50
CA VAL A 81 4.33 3.45 -12.84
C VAL A 81 3.12 4.37 -13.06
N ASP A 82 2.38 4.70 -12.00
CA ASP A 82 1.25 5.62 -12.04
C ASP A 82 1.46 6.87 -11.18
N PHE A 83 2.70 7.07 -10.74
CA PHE A 83 3.23 8.16 -9.92
C PHE A 83 2.68 8.22 -8.49
N CYS A 84 2.12 7.14 -7.94
CA CYS A 84 1.53 7.19 -6.60
C CYS A 84 2.52 7.66 -5.52
N ASP A 85 3.77 7.20 -5.60
CA ASP A 85 4.89 7.56 -4.74
C ASP A 85 5.21 9.07 -4.69
N GLN A 86 4.78 9.84 -5.68
CA GLN A 86 5.00 11.29 -5.76
C GLN A 86 3.89 12.13 -5.10
N PHE A 87 2.82 11.49 -4.62
CA PHE A 87 1.67 12.17 -4.01
C PHE A 87 1.56 11.82 -2.53
N PRO A 88 2.39 12.40 -1.65
CA PRO A 88 2.32 12.10 -0.22
C PRO A 88 0.97 12.50 0.38
N PRO A 89 0.60 11.91 1.53
CA PRO A 89 -0.56 12.35 2.30
C PRO A 89 -0.40 13.82 2.74
N ALA A 90 -1.51 14.45 3.13
CA ALA A 90 -1.49 15.82 3.62
C ALA A 90 -0.63 15.93 4.90
N PRO A 91 0.01 17.09 5.17
CA PRO A 91 0.76 17.28 6.41
C PRO A 91 -0.09 16.97 7.65
N GLY A 92 0.41 16.09 8.51
CA GLY A 92 -0.29 15.65 9.72
C GLY A 92 -1.18 14.42 9.55
N ASP A 93 -1.44 13.97 8.31
CA ASP A 93 -2.14 12.71 8.07
C ASP A 93 -1.17 11.52 8.12
N PHE A 94 -1.43 10.59 9.03
CA PHE A 94 -0.66 9.37 9.22
C PHE A 94 -1.59 8.17 9.40
N LEU A 95 -1.11 6.99 9.02
CA LEU A 95 -1.63 5.73 9.53
C LEU A 95 -1.14 5.56 10.97
N GLU A 96 -2.06 5.64 11.94
CA GLU A 96 -1.72 5.48 13.35
C GLU A 96 -1.69 4.01 13.75
N LEU A 97 -0.57 3.60 14.35
CA LEU A 97 -0.28 2.23 14.77
C LEU A 97 -0.17 2.19 16.30
N PRO A 98 -1.27 1.94 17.03
CA PRO A 98 -1.20 1.84 18.49
C PRO A 98 -0.43 0.58 18.89
N ALA A 99 0.74 0.74 19.53
CA ALA A 99 1.56 -0.40 19.95
C ALA A 99 0.76 -1.36 20.86
N ASN A 100 0.86 -2.68 20.60
CA ASN A 100 0.05 -3.73 21.24
C ASN A 100 -1.48 -3.56 21.10
N GLY A 101 -1.93 -2.74 20.16
CA GLY A 101 -3.33 -2.51 19.85
C GLY A 101 -3.70 -3.02 18.47
N GLU A 102 -4.67 -2.34 17.86
CA GLU A 102 -5.15 -2.61 16.52
C GLU A 102 -5.48 -1.31 15.80
N PHE A 103 -5.47 -1.36 14.47
CA PHE A 103 -5.92 -0.26 13.62
C PHE A 103 -6.80 -0.79 12.49
N THR A 104 -7.67 0.06 12.00
CA THR A 104 -8.65 -0.28 10.96
C THR A 104 -8.42 0.56 9.71
N VAL A 105 -8.53 -0.08 8.55
CA VAL A 105 -8.50 0.55 7.22
C VAL A 105 -9.69 0.09 6.39
N GLU A 106 -9.93 0.77 5.28
CA GLU A 106 -10.99 0.41 4.34
C GLU A 106 -10.40 -0.23 3.08
N LEU A 107 -10.60 -1.53 2.88
CA LEU A 107 -10.28 -2.23 1.64
C LEU A 107 -11.36 -1.91 0.59
N ALA A 108 -11.02 -1.25 -0.51
CA ALA A 108 -12.01 -0.93 -1.53
C ALA A 108 -11.45 -0.87 -2.96
N ASN A 109 -12.32 -1.12 -3.94
CA ASN A 109 -12.00 -1.11 -5.36
C ASN A 109 -11.88 0.27 -5.97
N ASN A 110 -12.34 1.27 -5.26
CA ASN A 110 -12.21 2.67 -5.63
C ASN A 110 -12.37 3.48 -4.36
N ARG A 111 -11.73 4.64 -4.29
CA ARG A 111 -11.90 5.57 -3.16
C ARG A 111 -13.37 5.93 -2.94
N ALA A 112 -14.16 6.01 -4.01
CA ALA A 112 -15.57 6.32 -3.97
C ALA A 112 -16.36 5.45 -3.00
N PHE A 113 -15.95 4.19 -2.80
CA PHE A 113 -16.63 3.21 -1.95
C PHE A 113 -16.12 3.21 -0.51
N THR A 114 -15.44 4.27 -0.10
CA THR A 114 -14.91 4.45 1.27
C THR A 114 -15.56 5.62 1.97
N THR A 115 -15.38 5.73 3.28
CA THR A 115 -15.81 6.91 4.05
C THR A 115 -14.98 8.16 3.71
N LEU A 116 -13.86 8.01 3.01
CA LEU A 116 -12.95 9.08 2.61
C LEU A 116 -13.40 9.82 1.33
N SER A 117 -14.59 9.52 0.78
CA SER A 117 -15.16 10.16 -0.41
C SER A 117 -16.67 10.34 -0.29
N TYR A 118 -17.21 11.37 -0.93
CA TYR A 118 -18.67 11.64 -0.98
C TYR A 118 -19.37 11.60 0.40
N ASN A 119 -18.66 11.96 1.47
CA ASN A 119 -19.12 11.84 2.87
C ASN A 119 -19.59 10.41 3.23
N GLY A 120 -18.97 9.38 2.65
CA GLY A 120 -19.28 7.98 2.87
C GLY A 120 -20.57 7.49 2.21
N LYS A 121 -21.22 8.29 1.36
CA LYS A 121 -22.54 7.95 0.77
C LYS A 121 -22.53 6.63 -0.02
N ASN A 122 -21.41 6.28 -0.65
CA ASN A 122 -21.29 5.08 -1.47
C ASN A 122 -20.51 3.95 -0.75
N ALA A 123 -20.21 4.11 0.53
CA ALA A 123 -19.52 3.07 1.31
C ALA A 123 -20.52 1.96 1.69
N GLY A 124 -20.23 0.73 1.27
CA GLY A 124 -21.04 -0.45 1.56
C GLY A 124 -20.35 -1.43 2.51
N LEU A 125 -20.88 -2.63 2.70
CA LEU A 125 -20.19 -3.69 3.44
C LEU A 125 -18.98 -4.23 2.66
N TRP A 126 -19.14 -4.35 1.34
CA TRP A 126 -18.18 -4.94 0.43
C TRP A 126 -17.30 -3.90 -0.26
N THR A 127 -16.20 -4.35 -0.86
CA THR A 127 -15.12 -3.50 -1.38
C THR A 127 -15.54 -2.63 -2.57
N ASP A 128 -16.64 -2.95 -3.27
CA ASP A 128 -17.21 -2.16 -4.37
C ASP A 128 -18.43 -1.31 -3.97
N GLY A 129 -18.73 -1.23 -2.66
CA GLY A 129 -19.83 -0.44 -2.13
C GLY A 129 -21.24 -1.01 -2.36
N LYS A 130 -21.36 -2.21 -2.95
CA LYS A 130 -22.65 -2.87 -3.22
C LYS A 130 -22.93 -3.99 -2.23
N ASP A 131 -24.18 -4.42 -2.15
CA ASP A 131 -24.54 -5.65 -1.46
C ASP A 131 -24.26 -6.86 -2.34
N HIS A 132 -23.64 -7.88 -1.75
CA HIS A 132 -23.40 -9.19 -2.39
C HIS A 132 -24.02 -10.30 -1.54
N PRO A 133 -25.38 -10.42 -1.50
CA PRO A 133 -26.00 -11.60 -0.92
C PRO A 133 -25.53 -12.81 -1.72
N HIS A 134 -25.04 -13.85 -1.05
CA HIS A 134 -24.45 -15.06 -1.65
C HIS A 134 -22.99 -14.95 -2.14
N LEU A 135 -22.22 -13.93 -1.72
CA LEU A 135 -20.79 -13.88 -2.08
C LEU A 135 -20.05 -15.11 -1.54
N GLY A 136 -19.37 -15.83 -2.43
CA GLY A 136 -18.61 -17.04 -2.10
C GLY A 136 -19.44 -18.32 -1.98
N GLU A 137 -20.76 -18.26 -2.19
CA GLU A 137 -21.57 -19.46 -2.34
C GLU A 137 -21.24 -20.16 -3.66
N THR A 138 -20.79 -21.42 -3.59
CA THR A 138 -20.43 -22.17 -4.79
C THR A 138 -21.69 -22.75 -5.43
N ILE A 139 -22.03 -22.31 -6.65
CA ILE A 139 -23.08 -22.95 -7.45
C ILE A 139 -22.55 -24.32 -7.90
N LYS A 140 -23.34 -25.38 -7.65
CA LYS A 140 -22.95 -26.76 -7.95
C LYS A 140 -22.70 -26.91 -9.46
N GLY A 141 -21.44 -27.17 -9.82
CA GLY A 141 -21.02 -27.36 -11.22
C GLY A 141 -20.19 -26.21 -11.81
N GLU A 142 -19.97 -25.12 -11.07
CA GLU A 142 -19.09 -24.03 -11.49
C GLU A 142 -18.01 -23.79 -10.43
N SER A 143 -16.78 -23.53 -10.88
CA SER A 143 -15.72 -22.97 -10.04
C SER A 143 -15.28 -21.62 -10.60
N PRO A 144 -16.11 -20.57 -10.59
CA PRO A 144 -15.68 -19.31 -11.13
C PRO A 144 -15.26 -18.43 -9.96
N CYS A 145 -14.01 -18.02 -9.96
CA CYS A 145 -13.54 -16.92 -9.14
C CYS A 145 -14.57 -15.78 -9.02
N ILE A 146 -14.63 -15.13 -7.86
CA ILE A 146 -15.48 -13.96 -7.66
C ILE A 146 -15.07 -12.86 -8.63
N THR A 147 -15.98 -12.48 -9.52
CA THR A 147 -15.77 -11.43 -10.53
C THR A 147 -16.34 -10.08 -10.11
N SER A 148 -17.19 -10.02 -9.09
CA SER A 148 -17.66 -8.80 -8.41
C SER A 148 -17.86 -9.14 -6.92
N PRO A 149 -17.23 -8.43 -5.98
CA PRO A 149 -16.44 -7.20 -6.13
C PRO A 149 -14.99 -7.43 -6.60
N ASN A 150 -14.70 -8.52 -7.30
CA ASN A 150 -13.37 -8.87 -7.85
C ASN A 150 -12.22 -8.71 -6.85
N ILE A 151 -12.03 -9.76 -6.05
CA ILE A 151 -11.10 -9.82 -4.92
C ILE A 151 -10.18 -11.05 -5.01
N HIS A 152 -9.98 -11.57 -6.24
CA HIS A 152 -9.11 -12.71 -6.57
C HIS A 152 -9.24 -13.92 -5.62
N THR A 153 -10.46 -14.32 -5.32
CA THR A 153 -10.74 -15.52 -4.54
C THR A 153 -12.05 -16.16 -4.94
N GLN A 154 -12.25 -17.43 -4.61
CA GLN A 154 -13.50 -18.17 -4.79
C GLN A 154 -14.44 -17.99 -3.59
N ASN A 155 -13.89 -17.83 -2.38
CA ASN A 155 -14.61 -17.60 -1.13
C ASN A 155 -13.68 -17.01 -0.05
N GLU A 156 -14.22 -16.65 1.11
CA GLU A 156 -13.47 -16.00 2.19
C GLU A 156 -12.26 -16.79 2.64
N THR A 157 -12.44 -18.11 2.87
CA THR A 157 -11.37 -18.97 3.38
C THR A 157 -10.21 -19.14 2.40
N MET A 158 -10.44 -18.86 1.12
CA MET A 158 -9.46 -18.94 0.04
C MET A 158 -8.75 -17.61 -0.27
N ALA A 159 -9.20 -16.50 0.31
CA ALA A 159 -8.56 -15.20 0.15
C ALA A 159 -7.13 -15.22 0.71
N ALA A 160 -6.20 -14.63 -0.05
CA ALA A 160 -4.76 -14.85 0.07
C ALA A 160 -4.16 -14.34 1.40
N GLY A 161 -4.83 -13.37 2.02
CA GLY A 161 -4.32 -12.57 3.13
C GLY A 161 -3.61 -11.31 2.63
N THR A 162 -3.60 -10.29 3.48
CA THR A 162 -2.98 -8.98 3.25
C THR A 162 -2.09 -8.60 4.43
N VAL A 163 -1.16 -7.68 4.22
CA VAL A 163 -0.19 -7.27 5.27
C VAL A 163 -0.06 -5.77 5.38
N PHE A 164 0.50 -5.34 6.51
CA PHE A 164 1.24 -4.10 6.58
C PHE A 164 2.70 -4.34 6.98
N ALA A 165 3.59 -3.60 6.33
CA ALA A 165 5.01 -3.51 6.63
C ALA A 165 5.40 -2.10 7.07
N ILE A 166 6.51 -1.97 7.80
CA ILE A 166 7.01 -0.72 8.35
C ILE A 166 8.52 -0.57 8.09
N SER A 167 8.93 0.64 7.78
CA SER A 167 10.32 1.08 7.66
C SER A 167 10.55 2.35 8.50
N TYR A 168 11.56 2.31 9.37
CA TYR A 168 11.87 3.37 10.34
C TYR A 168 12.67 4.52 9.72
N VAL A 169 12.23 4.98 8.55
CA VAL A 169 12.74 6.15 7.83
C VAL A 169 11.60 7.14 7.57
N SER A 170 11.92 8.43 7.52
CA SER A 170 10.91 9.49 7.29
C SER A 170 10.66 9.75 5.80
N GLU A 171 11.60 9.36 4.93
CA GLU A 171 11.56 9.64 3.49
C GLU A 171 11.34 8.35 2.70
N LEU A 172 10.35 8.36 1.79
CA LEU A 172 9.99 7.20 0.97
C LEU A 172 11.16 6.67 0.15
N SER A 173 12.04 7.56 -0.32
CA SER A 173 13.24 7.20 -1.09
C SER A 173 14.32 6.47 -0.29
N GLN A 174 14.21 6.44 1.05
CA GLN A 174 15.13 5.71 1.93
C GLN A 174 14.64 4.30 2.27
N VAL A 175 13.44 3.93 1.79
CA VAL A 175 12.91 2.58 2.01
C VAL A 175 13.61 1.60 1.07
N THR A 176 14.08 0.50 1.64
CA THR A 176 14.67 -0.64 0.92
C THR A 176 13.87 -1.90 1.24
N GLU A 177 14.09 -2.99 0.49
CA GLU A 177 13.47 -4.28 0.80
C GLU A 177 13.79 -4.76 2.22
N GLU A 178 15.03 -4.60 2.68
CA GLU A 178 15.49 -5.09 3.98
C GLU A 178 14.96 -4.26 5.15
N ASN A 179 14.70 -2.97 4.95
CA ASN A 179 14.19 -2.11 6.02
C ASN A 179 12.66 -2.04 6.05
N LEU A 180 11.96 -2.60 5.06
CA LEU A 180 10.51 -2.68 5.00
C LEU A 180 10.00 -4.04 5.51
N VAL A 181 9.67 -4.11 6.80
CA VAL A 181 9.40 -5.36 7.51
C VAL A 181 7.92 -5.54 7.78
N VAL A 182 7.37 -6.69 7.39
CA VAL A 182 5.97 -7.06 7.69
C VAL A 182 5.79 -7.19 9.20
N PHE A 183 4.93 -6.35 9.77
CA PHE A 183 4.64 -6.36 11.21
C PHE A 183 3.27 -6.93 11.54
N THR A 184 2.40 -7.09 10.54
CA THR A 184 1.07 -7.68 10.72
C THR A 184 0.59 -8.31 9.43
N ALA A 185 -0.11 -9.44 9.56
CA ALA A 185 -0.81 -10.09 8.46
C ALA A 185 -2.27 -10.31 8.89
N LEU A 186 -3.18 -10.16 7.97
CA LEU A 186 -4.59 -10.50 8.17
C LEU A 186 -4.93 -11.56 7.13
N TYR A 187 -5.38 -12.72 7.60
CA TYR A 187 -5.83 -13.79 6.71
C TYR A 187 -7.20 -13.47 6.15
N HIS A 188 -7.56 -14.20 5.09
CA HIS A 188 -8.89 -14.14 4.50
C HIS A 188 -9.27 -12.74 4.00
N THR A 189 -8.26 -11.99 3.55
CA THR A 189 -8.41 -10.68 2.95
C THR A 189 -7.75 -10.61 1.57
N PRO A 190 -8.21 -9.69 0.71
CA PRO A 190 -9.39 -8.83 0.86
C PRO A 190 -10.70 -9.63 0.85
N TRP A 191 -11.69 -9.15 1.60
CA TRP A 191 -13.04 -9.74 1.65
C TRP A 191 -14.10 -8.67 1.91
N HIS A 192 -14.23 -8.22 3.16
CA HIS A 192 -15.04 -7.04 3.50
C HIS A 192 -14.25 -5.74 3.36
N ARG A 193 -14.98 -4.62 3.26
CA ARG A 193 -14.36 -3.29 3.25
C ARG A 193 -13.63 -2.99 4.56
N ILE A 194 -14.23 -3.26 5.70
CA ILE A 194 -13.58 -2.96 6.98
C ILE A 194 -12.62 -4.09 7.33
N ALA A 195 -11.33 -3.74 7.48
CA ALA A 195 -10.28 -4.68 7.87
C ALA A 195 -9.49 -4.12 9.06
N THR A 196 -9.36 -4.92 10.11
CA THR A 196 -8.67 -4.54 11.36
C THR A 196 -7.43 -5.41 11.56
N TYR A 197 -6.29 -4.77 11.78
CA TYR A 197 -4.98 -5.38 11.90
C TYR A 197 -4.42 -5.16 13.30
N GLN A 198 -3.81 -6.21 13.85
CA GLN A 198 -3.14 -6.15 15.14
C GLN A 198 -1.73 -5.57 14.99
N VAL A 199 -1.27 -4.80 15.97
CA VAL A 199 0.05 -4.16 16.00
C VAL A 199 0.89 -4.81 17.10
N PRO A 200 2.12 -5.30 16.82
CA PRO A 200 3.01 -5.81 17.86
C PRO A 200 3.57 -4.65 18.70
N ASN A 201 4.51 -4.94 19.61
CA ASN A 201 5.17 -3.95 20.46
C ASN A 201 6.19 -3.08 19.68
N LEU A 202 5.74 -2.42 18.61
CA LEU A 202 6.58 -1.61 17.74
C LEU A 202 7.26 -0.47 18.50
N PRO A 203 8.54 -0.16 18.23
CA PRO A 203 9.19 1.03 18.76
C PRO A 203 8.68 2.31 18.09
N ALA A 204 8.99 3.45 18.69
CA ALA A 204 8.57 4.76 18.19
C ALA A 204 9.16 5.08 16.81
N CYS A 205 8.40 5.78 15.97
CA CYS A 205 8.91 6.30 14.70
C CYS A 205 9.80 7.53 14.89
N PRO A 206 10.67 7.86 13.93
CA PRO A 206 11.33 9.16 13.88
C PRO A 206 10.30 10.30 13.79
N GLU A 207 10.55 11.41 14.49
CA GLU A 207 9.74 12.62 14.43
C GLU A 207 10.51 13.75 13.74
N PRO A 208 9.84 14.71 13.06
CA PRO A 208 8.38 14.82 12.89
C PRO A 208 7.81 14.01 11.70
N GLY A 209 8.69 13.34 10.94
CA GLY A 209 8.36 12.74 9.64
C GLY A 209 7.59 11.41 9.70
N GLY A 210 7.56 10.77 10.87
CA GLY A 210 7.05 9.42 11.08
C GLY A 210 7.92 8.35 10.43
N CYS A 211 7.32 7.17 10.27
CA CYS A 211 7.84 6.07 9.48
C CYS A 211 7.17 6.03 8.10
N ILE A 212 7.70 5.21 7.21
CA ILE A 212 6.98 4.75 6.03
C ILE A 212 6.43 3.35 6.29
N CYS A 213 5.15 3.17 5.97
CA CYS A 213 4.52 1.86 5.97
C CYS A 213 4.09 1.47 4.55
N ALA A 214 3.84 0.18 4.35
CA ALA A 214 3.32 -0.33 3.10
C ALA A 214 2.21 -1.35 3.34
N TRP A 215 1.12 -1.27 2.57
CA TRP A 215 0.13 -2.34 2.49
C TRP A 215 0.49 -3.28 1.34
N GLY A 216 0.29 -4.58 1.53
CA GLY A 216 0.61 -5.59 0.51
C GLY A 216 -0.48 -6.64 0.32
N TRP A 217 -0.65 -7.08 -0.93
CA TRP A 217 -1.51 -8.19 -1.31
C TRP A 217 -0.95 -8.93 -2.54
N VAL A 218 -1.18 -10.25 -2.64
CA VAL A 218 -0.83 -11.08 -3.81
C VAL A 218 -2.06 -11.90 -4.20
N ALA A 219 -2.42 -11.90 -5.48
CA ALA A 219 -3.57 -12.65 -6.00
C ALA A 219 -3.38 -14.16 -5.86
N ASN A 220 -4.43 -14.90 -5.47
CA ASN A 220 -4.34 -16.35 -5.23
C ASN A 220 -5.28 -17.16 -6.14
N GLY A 221 -4.75 -17.67 -7.25
CA GLY A 221 -5.42 -18.66 -8.10
C GLY A 221 -6.66 -18.15 -8.86
N CYS A 222 -6.94 -16.86 -8.77
CA CYS A 222 -8.03 -16.17 -9.46
C CYS A 222 -7.47 -14.90 -10.08
N GLY A 223 -7.79 -14.66 -11.37
CA GLY A 223 -7.28 -13.52 -12.11
C GLY A 223 -5.80 -13.63 -12.50
N GLU A 224 -5.22 -12.50 -12.87
CA GLU A 224 -3.79 -12.39 -13.17
C GLU A 224 -2.96 -12.59 -11.89
N PRO A 225 -1.84 -13.35 -11.93
CA PRO A 225 -1.02 -13.62 -10.76
C PRO A 225 -0.14 -12.41 -10.41
N ASN A 226 -0.78 -11.31 -10.04
CA ASN A 226 -0.18 -10.02 -9.76
C ASN A 226 -0.03 -9.74 -8.25
N MET A 227 0.61 -8.63 -7.92
CA MET A 227 0.74 -8.12 -6.56
C MET A 227 0.23 -6.69 -6.45
N TYR A 228 -0.01 -6.25 -5.22
CA TYR A 228 -0.39 -4.88 -4.88
C TYR A 228 0.49 -4.40 -3.75
N MET A 229 0.93 -3.15 -3.83
CA MET A 229 1.81 -2.53 -2.84
C MET A 229 1.47 -1.05 -2.74
N LEU A 230 1.15 -0.53 -1.55
CA LEU A 230 0.80 0.88 -1.41
C LEU A 230 1.60 1.57 -0.31
N PRO A 231 2.13 2.80 -0.52
CA PRO A 231 2.86 3.52 0.49
C PRO A 231 1.96 4.31 1.44
N TYR A 232 2.41 4.46 2.68
CA TYR A 232 1.78 5.27 3.72
C TYR A 232 2.84 6.01 4.53
N ARG A 233 2.55 7.25 4.96
CA ARG A 233 3.18 7.76 6.18
C ARG A 233 2.47 7.15 7.37
N CYS A 234 3.23 6.62 8.32
CA CYS A 234 2.67 6.00 9.53
C CYS A 234 3.41 6.44 10.78
N ARG A 235 2.79 6.25 11.94
CA ARG A 235 3.37 6.56 13.24
C ARG A 235 2.94 5.54 14.28
N VAL A 236 3.85 5.20 15.18
CA VAL A 236 3.54 4.34 16.32
C VAL A 236 3.04 5.20 17.48
N THR A 237 1.88 4.86 18.03
CA THR A 237 1.21 5.62 19.10
C THR A 237 1.04 4.76 20.37
N ARG A 238 0.46 5.35 21.43
CA ARG A 238 0.31 4.77 22.77
C ARG A 238 1.64 4.56 23.49
N GLN A 239 2.04 3.33 23.82
CA GLN A 239 3.29 3.05 24.54
C GLN A 239 4.21 2.21 23.64
N PRO A 240 5.06 2.84 22.82
CA PRO A 240 5.96 2.12 21.94
C PRO A 240 6.98 1.28 22.72
N GLY A 241 7.39 0.18 22.11
CA GLY A 241 8.44 -0.68 22.61
C GLY A 241 9.84 -0.06 22.53
N ASP A 242 10.82 -0.74 23.11
CA ASP A 242 12.22 -0.33 23.17
C ASP A 242 13.17 -1.21 22.31
N ALA A 243 12.62 -2.21 21.61
CA ALA A 243 13.36 -3.11 20.74
C ALA A 243 13.21 -2.67 19.28
N ALA A 244 14.34 -2.48 18.58
CA ALA A 244 14.34 -2.18 17.15
C ALA A 244 13.80 -3.36 16.34
N VAL A 245 13.16 -3.06 15.20
CA VAL A 245 12.77 -4.09 14.23
C VAL A 245 14.03 -4.57 13.51
N ALA A 246 14.20 -5.89 13.42
CA ALA A 246 15.34 -6.51 12.73
C ALA A 246 15.20 -6.36 11.21
N PRO A 247 16.30 -6.32 10.44
CA PRO A 247 16.22 -6.33 8.98
C PRO A 247 15.44 -7.53 8.45
N GLY A 248 14.53 -7.26 7.50
CA GLY A 248 13.68 -8.25 6.89
C GLY A 248 14.45 -9.17 5.94
N ARG A 249 14.11 -10.46 5.96
CA ARG A 249 14.57 -11.45 4.98
C ARG A 249 13.43 -11.87 4.05
N PRO A 250 13.71 -12.18 2.77
CA PRO A 250 12.69 -12.69 1.85
C PRO A 250 11.96 -13.90 2.46
N PRO A 251 10.62 -13.94 2.45
CA PRO A 251 9.89 -15.13 2.89
C PRO A 251 10.10 -16.28 1.88
N VAL A 252 9.92 -17.52 2.32
CA VAL A 252 10.05 -18.71 1.47
C VAL A 252 8.78 -19.54 1.54
N TRP A 253 8.49 -20.25 0.44
CA TRP A 253 7.44 -21.25 0.45
C TRP A 253 7.80 -22.39 1.40
N CYS A 254 6.92 -22.68 2.34
CA CYS A 254 7.13 -23.68 3.39
C CYS A 254 5.83 -24.42 3.77
N GLU A 255 4.88 -24.51 2.83
CA GLU A 255 3.59 -25.18 3.08
C GLU A 255 3.76 -26.65 3.51
N ASP A 256 4.71 -27.37 2.93
CA ASP A 256 5.00 -28.78 3.19
C ASP A 256 5.70 -29.00 4.53
N ASP A 257 6.53 -28.05 4.97
CA ASP A 257 7.27 -28.12 6.22
C ASP A 257 7.47 -26.73 6.81
N GLN A 258 6.69 -26.43 7.85
CA GLN A 258 6.71 -25.13 8.53
C GLN A 258 8.05 -24.84 9.23
N ASN A 259 8.89 -25.85 9.48
CA ASN A 259 10.22 -25.61 10.05
C ASN A 259 11.18 -24.95 9.05
N LYS A 260 10.89 -25.06 7.75
CA LYS A 260 11.65 -24.40 6.68
C LYS A 260 11.26 -22.93 6.49
N CYS A 261 10.18 -22.46 7.11
CA CYS A 261 9.77 -21.06 7.01
C CYS A 261 10.84 -20.12 7.58
N VAL A 262 10.95 -18.93 7.00
CA VAL A 262 11.78 -17.85 7.57
C VAL A 262 11.16 -17.38 8.88
N ARG A 263 11.94 -17.52 9.96
CA ARG A 263 11.60 -17.00 11.29
C ARG A 263 12.02 -15.54 11.43
N GLY A 264 11.34 -14.80 12.29
CA GLY A 264 11.61 -13.40 12.57
C GLY A 264 11.12 -12.45 11.48
N ALA A 265 11.81 -11.31 11.39
CA ALA A 265 11.51 -10.24 10.45
C ALA A 265 11.53 -10.73 8.99
N LYS A 266 10.39 -10.58 8.32
CA LYS A 266 10.20 -10.94 6.92
C LYS A 266 9.94 -9.69 6.09
N GLN A 267 10.47 -9.68 4.88
CA GLN A 267 10.12 -8.69 3.85
C GLN A 267 8.68 -8.91 3.39
N MET A 268 8.14 -7.92 2.67
CA MET A 268 6.96 -8.14 1.83
C MET A 268 7.29 -9.13 0.70
N VAL A 269 6.25 -9.68 0.07
CA VAL A 269 6.41 -10.55 -1.11
C VAL A 269 6.48 -9.66 -2.35
N PHE A 270 7.58 -9.76 -3.09
CA PHE A 270 7.77 -9.15 -4.40
C PHE A 270 7.84 -10.27 -5.44
N TRP A 271 6.83 -10.33 -6.32
CA TRP A 271 6.58 -11.49 -7.17
C TRP A 271 5.98 -11.11 -8.53
N ASN A 272 6.29 -11.91 -9.55
CA ASN A 272 5.85 -11.77 -10.94
C ASN A 272 6.09 -10.40 -11.59
N GLN A 273 7.25 -9.81 -11.28
CA GLN A 273 7.77 -8.62 -11.94
C GLN A 273 8.88 -8.98 -12.93
N LEU A 274 9.27 -8.04 -13.80
CA LEU A 274 10.40 -8.25 -14.73
C LEU A 274 11.74 -8.33 -13.97
N ASP A 275 11.88 -7.57 -12.89
CA ASP A 275 13.02 -7.62 -11.98
C ASP A 275 12.59 -7.21 -10.54
N GLY A 276 13.51 -7.35 -9.57
CA GLY A 276 13.26 -7.02 -8.17
C GLY A 276 12.41 -8.03 -7.39
N ASN A 277 12.12 -9.20 -7.95
CA ASN A 277 11.44 -10.28 -7.23
C ASN A 277 12.32 -10.84 -6.10
N ASN A 278 11.74 -11.04 -4.91
CA ASN A 278 12.40 -11.71 -3.80
C ASN A 278 11.86 -13.12 -3.54
N VAL A 279 10.75 -13.48 -4.20
CA VAL A 279 10.14 -14.81 -4.17
C VAL A 279 10.09 -15.37 -5.58
N VAL A 280 10.58 -16.60 -5.75
CA VAL A 280 10.48 -17.37 -7.00
C VAL A 280 9.93 -18.75 -6.63
N ILE A 281 8.74 -19.06 -7.13
CA ILE A 281 8.05 -20.32 -6.85
C ILE A 281 7.48 -20.94 -8.13
N SER A 282 7.39 -22.26 -8.14
CA SER A 282 6.82 -23.04 -9.23
C SER A 282 6.17 -24.33 -8.71
N GLY A 283 5.38 -24.97 -9.57
CA GLY A 283 4.62 -26.18 -9.27
C GLY A 283 3.34 -25.90 -8.51
N ASP A 284 2.77 -26.96 -7.95
CA ASP A 284 1.47 -26.94 -7.28
C ASP A 284 1.63 -26.91 -5.76
N ASP A 285 0.65 -26.29 -5.10
CA ASP A 285 0.44 -26.34 -3.66
C ASP A 285 -0.17 -27.68 -3.24
N LEU A 286 -0.32 -27.92 -1.93
CA LEU A 286 -0.89 -29.16 -1.41
C LEU A 286 -2.37 -29.38 -1.80
N SER A 287 -3.05 -28.37 -2.34
CA SER A 287 -4.40 -28.49 -2.90
C SER A 287 -4.42 -28.83 -4.40
N GLY A 288 -3.24 -29.03 -5.01
CA GLY A 288 -3.11 -29.31 -6.44
C GLY A 288 -3.34 -28.10 -7.33
N ARG A 289 -3.20 -26.88 -6.79
CA ARG A 289 -3.32 -25.62 -7.53
C ARG A 289 -1.95 -24.97 -7.70
N PRO A 290 -1.71 -24.21 -8.78
CA PRO A 290 -0.45 -23.47 -8.92
C PRO A 290 -0.15 -22.63 -7.68
N LYS A 291 1.09 -22.69 -7.18
CA LYS A 291 1.47 -21.94 -5.98
C LYS A 291 1.33 -20.44 -6.22
N SER A 292 0.79 -19.74 -5.22
CA SER A 292 0.79 -18.28 -5.13
C SER A 292 1.29 -17.85 -3.75
N PRO A 293 2.29 -16.94 -3.67
CA PRO A 293 2.92 -16.56 -2.40
C PRO A 293 2.09 -15.53 -1.63
N GLY A 294 0.85 -15.88 -1.30
CA GLY A 294 -0.03 -15.05 -0.47
C GLY A 294 0.48 -14.88 0.96
N TYR A 295 -0.06 -13.89 1.66
CA TYR A 295 0.33 -13.56 3.03
C TYR A 295 -0.35 -14.46 4.07
N ASN A 296 0.08 -15.71 4.10
CA ASN A 296 -0.47 -16.74 4.98
C ASN A 296 0.59 -17.77 5.41
N ARG A 297 0.16 -18.84 6.09
CA ARG A 297 1.03 -19.87 6.65
C ARG A 297 1.93 -20.54 5.63
N LYS A 298 1.54 -20.58 4.35
CA LYS A 298 2.34 -21.18 3.27
C LYS A 298 3.67 -20.43 3.05
N MET A 299 3.73 -19.17 3.47
CA MET A 299 4.89 -18.29 3.40
C MET A 299 5.46 -17.95 4.79
N GLY A 300 4.99 -18.61 5.86
CA GLY A 300 5.46 -18.40 7.23
C GLY A 300 4.97 -17.13 7.92
N PHE A 301 3.90 -16.49 7.41
CA PHE A 301 3.24 -15.38 8.10
C PHE A 301 2.15 -15.93 9.02
N SER A 302 2.19 -15.64 10.33
CA SER A 302 1.08 -15.92 11.24
C SER A 302 -0.05 -14.91 11.03
N ASN A 303 -1.30 -15.30 11.27
CA ASN A 303 -2.40 -14.33 11.30
C ASN A 303 -2.23 -13.41 12.52
N GLY A 304 -2.46 -12.10 12.34
CA GLY A 304 -2.29 -11.08 13.35
C GLY A 304 -0.90 -10.44 13.39
N ALA A 305 -0.53 -9.91 14.56
CA ALA A 305 0.74 -9.23 14.78
C ALA A 305 1.93 -10.20 14.67
N GLN A 306 3.00 -9.76 14.00
CA GLN A 306 4.26 -10.49 13.91
C GLN A 306 5.15 -10.09 15.09
N THR A 307 5.20 -10.94 16.13
CA THR A 307 5.83 -10.60 17.42
C THR A 307 7.30 -11.03 17.53
N ASP A 308 7.81 -11.77 16.54
CA ASP A 308 9.19 -12.28 16.50
C ASP A 308 10.14 -11.43 15.66
N ILE A 309 9.71 -10.24 15.22
CA ILE A 309 10.45 -9.38 14.28
C ILE A 309 11.52 -8.49 14.93
N PHE A 310 11.67 -8.54 16.26
CA PHE A 310 12.47 -7.58 17.02
C PHE A 310 13.88 -8.08 17.30
N LEU A 311 14.81 -7.13 17.41
CA LEU A 311 16.11 -7.33 18.06
C LEU A 311 15.95 -7.36 19.58
N GLY A 312 17.06 -7.28 20.32
CA GLY A 312 17.04 -7.23 21.78
C GLY A 312 16.38 -5.95 22.33
N ARG A 313 15.97 -5.99 23.60
CA ARG A 313 15.49 -4.80 24.34
C ARG A 313 16.54 -3.68 24.35
N GLY A 314 16.06 -2.43 24.39
CA GLY A 314 16.89 -1.23 24.39
C GLY A 314 17.64 -0.92 23.09
N THR A 315 17.37 -1.66 22.00
CA THR A 315 18.04 -1.43 20.71
C THR A 315 17.38 -0.35 19.86
N ALA A 316 16.15 0.07 20.20
CA ALA A 316 15.46 1.15 19.48
C ALA A 316 16.12 2.50 19.75
N GLN A 317 16.44 3.24 18.69
CA GLN A 317 17.09 4.56 18.79
C GLN A 317 16.10 5.72 18.99
N ALA A 318 14.81 5.53 18.67
CA ALA A 318 13.79 6.58 18.77
C ALA A 318 13.13 6.59 20.16
N LYS A 319 13.34 7.68 20.91
CA LYS A 319 12.69 7.92 22.21
C LYS A 319 11.30 8.53 21.97
N TYR A 320 10.29 7.82 22.46
CA TYR A 320 8.86 8.18 22.54
C TYR A 320 8.57 9.65 22.93
N VAL A 321 7.46 10.19 22.41
CA VAL A 321 6.78 11.38 22.96
C VAL A 321 5.29 11.06 23.16
N ASP A 322 4.75 11.51 24.29
CA ASP A 322 3.39 11.24 24.75
C ASP A 322 2.31 11.87 23.85
N ALA A 323 1.29 11.08 23.51
CA ALA A 323 0.20 11.47 22.61
C ALA A 323 -0.84 12.38 23.31
N LYS A 324 -0.40 13.48 23.91
CA LYS A 324 -1.25 14.59 24.39
C LYS A 324 -0.44 15.89 24.52
N MET A 325 -0.52 16.77 23.53
CA MET A 325 -0.49 18.22 23.75
C MET A 325 -0.99 19.02 22.53
N PRO A 326 -1.91 20.00 22.69
CA PRO A 326 -2.24 20.96 21.64
C PRO A 326 -1.12 22.00 21.48
N PRO A 327 -1.08 22.77 20.36
CA PRO A 327 0.01 23.70 20.09
C PRO A 327 0.01 24.86 21.09
N SER A 328 1.03 24.95 21.96
CA SER A 328 1.27 26.16 22.73
C SER A 328 2.04 27.16 21.89
N SER A 329 1.40 28.29 21.57
CA SER A 329 2.03 29.49 21.03
C SER A 329 3.11 30.03 21.98
N GLY A 330 4.38 29.85 21.62
CA GLY A 330 5.52 30.42 22.34
C GLY A 330 5.74 31.88 21.95
N HIS A 331 5.21 32.81 22.76
CA HIS A 331 5.78 34.15 22.87
C HIS A 331 6.96 34.11 23.85
N ARG A 332 8.10 34.64 23.39
CA ARG A 332 9.32 34.88 24.17
C ARG A 332 9.04 35.72 25.42
N SER A 333 9.64 35.32 26.54
CA SER A 333 10.41 36.23 27.41
C SER A 333 11.32 35.43 28.33
N ILE A 334 12.63 35.59 28.15
CA ILE A 334 13.66 35.27 29.12
C ILE A 334 14.10 36.60 29.72
N SER A 335 14.12 36.70 31.05
CA SER A 335 15.23 37.29 31.82
C SER A 335 14.95 37.14 33.32
N LEU A 336 15.80 36.37 34.00
CA LEU A 336 15.96 36.40 35.45
C LEU A 336 17.46 36.61 35.71
N VAL A 337 17.82 37.74 36.32
CA VAL A 337 19.08 37.92 37.06
C VAL A 337 18.73 38.65 38.35
N SER A 338 19.20 38.13 39.47
CA SER A 338 18.93 38.59 40.84
C SER A 338 19.93 39.64 41.33
N SER A 339 19.49 40.35 42.38
CA SER A 339 20.25 40.99 43.48
C SER A 339 21.19 42.15 43.13
N VAL A 340 20.99 43.33 43.73
CA VAL A 340 21.50 43.76 45.05
C VAL A 340 20.78 45.07 45.44
N SER A 341 20.38 45.18 46.70
CA SER A 341 19.85 46.40 47.33
C SER A 341 20.99 47.29 47.82
N SER A 342 20.96 48.57 47.49
CA SER A 342 21.64 49.62 48.27
C SER A 342 20.99 50.98 47.99
N THR A 343 20.40 51.53 49.05
CA THR A 343 19.83 52.87 49.19
C THR A 343 20.89 53.95 49.26
N SER A 344 20.65 55.08 48.59
CA SER A 344 21.05 56.48 48.89
C SER A 344 21.35 57.20 47.56
N VAL A 345 21.15 58.48 47.29
CA VAL A 345 20.64 59.68 47.98
C VAL A 345 20.68 60.78 46.87
N LEU A 346 19.70 61.70 46.87
CA LEU A 346 19.72 63.09 46.35
C LEU A 346 20.15 63.44 44.90
N SER A 347 19.21 64.14 44.24
CA SER A 347 19.30 65.16 43.16
C SER A 347 20.31 66.30 43.48
N PRO A 348 20.46 67.40 42.68
CA PRO A 348 19.97 67.74 41.33
C PRO A 348 21.06 68.37 40.42
N SER A 349 20.62 68.89 39.26
CA SER A 349 21.06 70.16 38.63
C SER A 349 21.94 70.04 37.38
N VAL A 350 21.43 70.34 36.18
CA VAL A 350 21.19 71.65 35.50
C VAL A 350 22.27 71.86 34.40
N PHE A 351 21.81 72.44 33.29
CA PHE A 351 22.49 73.16 32.21
C PHE A 351 22.73 72.35 30.92
N LEU A 352 21.88 72.52 29.90
CA LEU A 352 21.81 73.61 28.91
C LEU A 352 23.03 73.67 27.96
N CYS A 353 22.69 73.57 26.67
CA CYS A 353 23.05 74.54 25.62
C CYS A 353 24.01 74.10 24.50
N TYR A 354 23.72 74.69 23.33
CA TYR A 354 24.42 74.76 22.04
C TYR A 354 24.34 73.50 21.16
N ALA A 355 23.55 73.44 20.09
CA ALA A 355 23.31 74.34 18.94
C ALA A 355 24.47 74.45 17.94
N ALA A 356 24.14 73.99 16.72
CA ALA A 356 24.37 74.63 15.42
C ALA A 356 25.53 74.18 14.51
N CYS A 357 25.13 74.07 13.23
CA CYS A 357 25.90 74.23 11.97
C CYS A 357 26.93 73.15 11.62
N ALA A 358 27.19 72.78 10.37
CA ALA A 358 26.76 73.21 9.03
C ALA A 358 27.15 72.05 8.07
N LEU A 359 26.30 71.63 7.13
CA LEU A 359 26.28 72.06 5.71
C LEU A 359 27.56 71.74 4.89
N SER A 360 27.39 70.85 3.90
CA SER A 360 27.94 70.85 2.52
C SER A 360 28.50 69.48 2.13
N PHE A 361 27.80 68.69 1.30
CA PHE A 361 27.93 68.63 -0.17
C PHE A 361 29.34 68.26 -0.66
N VAL A 362 29.47 67.10 -1.32
CA VAL A 362 29.89 66.95 -2.73
C VAL A 362 29.98 65.45 -3.08
N LEU A 363 29.33 65.10 -4.19
CA LEU A 363 29.43 63.82 -4.92
C LEU A 363 30.85 63.55 -5.41
N TYR A 364 31.25 62.28 -5.54
CA TYR A 364 31.91 61.82 -6.77
C TYR A 364 31.63 60.32 -7.01
N HIS A 365 31.23 60.02 -8.23
CA HIS A 365 31.10 58.70 -8.81
C HIS A 365 32.46 58.00 -8.94
N LEU A 366 32.48 56.69 -8.68
CA LEU A 366 32.92 55.63 -9.59
C LEU A 366 32.32 54.29 -9.13
#